data_AF-A0A8T4ZDG9-F1
#
_entry.id   AF-A0A8T4ZDG9-F1
#
_cell.length_a   1.000
_cell.length_b   1.000
_cell.length_c   1.000
_cell.angle_alpha   90.00
_cell.angle_beta   90.00
_cell.angle_gamma   90.00
#
_symmetry.space_group_name_H-M   'P 1'
#
loop_
_entity.id
_entity.type
_entity.pdbx_description
1 polymer ?
#
loop_
_entity_poly.entity_id
_entity_poly.type
_entity_poly.pdbx_seq_one_letter_code
_entity_poly.pdbx_strand_id
1 'polypeptide(L)'
;HLPFECTLEGFNVKLRCRSSDRKVVEAAFERLDSAVENIWSLTRREDTPFKKAQVYIGFHEPTMNYRIDRAVTLTPEFSEYEYDEKNGKWSKISPAKN
;
A
#
# COMPACT_ATOMS: atom_id res chain seq x y z
N HIS A 1 14.60 3.65 10.26
CA HIS A 1 13.41 3.54 9.38
C HIS A 1 12.62 4.82 9.47
N LEU A 2 12.50 5.57 8.38
CA LEU A 2 11.53 6.67 8.28
C LEU A 2 10.36 6.17 7.44
N PRO A 3 9.21 5.84 8.04
CA PRO A 3 7.99 5.63 7.27
C PRO A 3 7.56 6.99 6.71
N PHE A 4 7.30 7.05 5.40
CA PHE A 4 6.50 8.14 4.86
C PHE A 4 5.03 7.81 5.09
N GLU A 5 4.30 8.73 5.70
CA GLU A 5 2.88 8.56 6.02
C GLU A 5 2.10 9.76 5.51
N CYS A 6 0.95 9.49 4.89
CA CYS A 6 0.03 10.54 4.45
C CYS A 6 -1.42 10.10 4.59
N THR A 7 -2.32 11.09 4.65
CA THR A 7 -3.77 10.87 4.59
C THR A 7 -4.32 11.56 3.36
N LEU A 8 -5.05 10.81 2.54
CA LEU A 8 -5.66 11.31 1.31
C LEU A 8 -7.07 10.72 1.17
N GLU A 9 -8.10 11.57 1.07
CA GLU A 9 -9.48 11.15 0.77
C GLU A 9 -10.03 10.02 1.67
N GLY A 10 -9.61 9.96 2.94
CA GLY A 10 -10.02 8.91 3.89
C GLY A 10 -9.13 7.66 3.90
N PHE A 11 -8.09 7.64 3.09
CA PHE A 11 -7.04 6.62 3.06
C PHE A 11 -5.87 7.09 3.89
N ASN A 12 -5.51 6.32 4.90
CA ASN A 12 -4.25 6.47 5.61
C ASN A 12 -3.23 5.57 4.91
N VAL A 13 -2.13 6.10 4.42
CA VAL A 13 -1.15 5.33 3.67
C VAL A 13 0.20 5.37 4.37
N LYS A 14 0.84 4.20 4.47
CA LYS A 14 2.17 4.03 5.06
C LYS A 14 3.10 3.36 4.05
N LEU A 15 4.11 4.10 3.60
CA LEU A 15 5.17 3.61 2.72
C LEU A 15 6.38 3.22 3.57
N ARG A 16 6.86 1.99 3.39
CA ARG A 16 7.99 1.44 4.18
C ARG A 16 9.01 0.75 3.29
N CYS A 17 10.27 1.08 3.49
CA CYS A 17 11.41 0.27 3.03
C CYS A 17 12.01 -0.46 4.25
N ARG A 18 12.07 -1.80 4.18
CA ARG A 18 12.54 -2.69 5.27
C ARG A 18 13.93 -3.26 4.95
N SER A 19 14.79 -2.46 4.34
CA SER A 19 16.16 -2.85 3.99
C SER A 19 17.18 -2.11 4.85
N SER A 20 18.31 -2.77 5.10
CA SER A 20 19.54 -2.14 5.61
C SER A 20 20.57 -1.88 4.51
N ASP A 21 20.33 -2.35 3.27
CA ASP A 21 21.20 -2.06 2.14
C ASP A 21 21.00 -0.61 1.70
N ARG A 22 22.09 0.16 1.73
CA ARG A 22 22.12 1.57 1.35
C ARG A 22 21.57 1.80 -0.07
N LYS A 23 21.93 0.96 -1.05
CA LYS A 23 21.47 1.13 -2.44
C LYS A 23 19.97 0.94 -2.57
N VAL A 24 19.42 -0.01 -1.81
CA VAL A 24 17.97 -0.26 -1.76
C VAL A 24 17.25 0.92 -1.11
N VAL A 25 17.82 1.49 -0.04
CA VAL A 25 17.26 2.67 0.63
C VAL A 25 17.31 3.91 -0.28
N GLU A 26 18.42 4.15 -0.97
CA GLU A 26 18.55 5.23 -1.95
C GLU A 26 17.52 5.09 -3.08
N ALA A 27 17.38 3.90 -3.67
CA ALA A 27 16.38 3.62 -4.68
C ALA A 27 14.94 3.83 -4.16
N ALA A 28 14.66 3.50 -2.91
CA ALA A 28 13.36 3.75 -2.30
C ALA A 28 13.03 5.24 -2.21
N PHE A 29 14.01 6.09 -1.86
CA PHE A 29 13.82 7.55 -1.87
C PHE A 29 13.58 8.09 -3.28
N GLU A 30 14.36 7.63 -4.27
CA GLU A 30 14.20 8.05 -5.67
C GLU A 30 12.82 7.68 -6.26
N ARG A 31 12.18 6.64 -5.73
CA ARG A 31 10.87 6.16 -6.19
C ARG A 31 9.69 6.71 -5.40
N LEU A 32 9.92 7.56 -4.41
CA LEU A 32 8.86 8.03 -3.51
C LEU A 32 7.78 8.84 -4.25
N ASP A 33 8.17 9.72 -5.17
CA ASP A 33 7.23 10.55 -5.94
C ASP A 33 6.28 9.70 -6.78
N SER A 34 6.82 8.71 -7.50
CA SER A 34 6.02 7.76 -8.27
C SER A 34 5.07 6.95 -7.38
N ALA A 35 5.48 6.61 -6.16
CA ALA A 35 4.61 5.95 -5.21
C ALA A 35 3.45 6.86 -4.74
N VAL A 36 3.71 8.16 -4.53
CA VAL A 36 2.69 9.15 -4.21
C VAL A 36 1.68 9.31 -5.35
N GLU A 37 2.12 9.34 -6.60
CA GLU A 37 1.24 9.37 -7.78
C GLU A 37 0.37 8.11 -7.89
N ASN A 38 0.94 6.94 -7.58
CA ASN A 38 0.20 5.68 -7.57
C ASN A 38 -0.87 5.68 -6.47
N ILE A 39 -0.57 6.23 -5.30
CA ILE A 39 -1.54 6.38 -4.20
C ILE A 39 -2.68 7.30 -4.60
N TRP A 40 -2.36 8.46 -5.19
CA TRP A 40 -3.36 9.38 -5.70
C TRP A 40 -4.28 8.74 -6.75
N SER A 41 -3.70 7.94 -7.64
CA SER A 41 -4.47 7.18 -8.63
C SER A 41 -5.36 6.15 -7.94
N LEU A 42 -4.86 5.46 -6.91
CA LEU A 42 -5.59 4.43 -6.16
C LEU A 42 -6.83 5.00 -5.47
N THR A 43 -6.74 6.16 -4.80
CA THR A 43 -7.89 6.73 -4.07
C THR A 43 -9.05 7.14 -4.98
N ARG A 44 -8.76 7.34 -6.27
CA ARG A 44 -9.72 7.76 -7.28
C ARG A 44 -10.35 6.62 -8.06
N ARG A 45 -9.91 5.38 -7.83
CA ARG A 45 -10.48 4.23 -8.54
C ARG A 45 -11.82 3.82 -7.95
N GLU A 46 -12.80 3.65 -8.84
CA GLU A 46 -14.13 3.14 -8.49
C GLU A 46 -14.12 1.66 -8.06
N ASP A 47 -13.05 0.92 -8.38
CA ASP A 47 -12.88 -0.51 -8.05
C ASP A 47 -12.47 -0.77 -6.60
N THR A 48 -12.25 0.27 -5.79
CA THR A 48 -11.81 0.15 -4.41
C THR A 48 -12.99 -0.27 -3.51
N PRO A 49 -12.94 -1.44 -2.82
CA PRO A 49 -14.10 -1.98 -2.11
C PRO A 49 -14.40 -1.29 -0.77
N PHE A 50 -13.70 -0.19 -0.46
CA PHE A 50 -13.81 0.53 0.81
C PHE A 50 -13.66 2.04 0.63
N LYS A 51 -14.36 2.80 1.47
CA LYS A 51 -14.30 4.27 1.49
C LYS A 51 -13.22 4.83 2.42
N LYS A 52 -12.81 4.06 3.43
CA LYS A 52 -11.79 4.44 4.41
C LYS A 52 -10.96 3.23 4.75
N ALA A 53 -9.64 3.35 4.61
CA ALA A 53 -8.72 2.26 4.88
C ALA A 53 -7.35 2.76 5.32
N GLN A 54 -6.64 1.90 6.04
CA GLN A 54 -5.20 1.98 6.20
C GLN A 54 -4.55 1.10 5.13
N VAL A 55 -3.83 1.69 4.20
CA VAL A 55 -3.08 1.00 3.14
C VAL A 55 -1.62 0.92 3.55
N TYR A 56 -1.04 -0.27 3.44
CA TYR A 56 0.37 -0.54 3.70
C TYR A 56 1.06 -0.82 2.39
N ILE A 57 2.16 -0.09 2.12
CA ILE A 57 2.92 -0.19 0.88
C ILE A 57 4.38 -0.45 1.24
N GLY A 58 4.92 -1.56 0.73
CA GLY A 58 6.30 -2.00 0.94
C GLY A 58 7.17 -1.73 -0.27
N PHE A 59 8.43 -1.37 -0.06
CA PHE A 59 9.43 -1.35 -1.13
C PHE A 59 9.88 -2.78 -1.44
N HIS A 60 9.57 -3.26 -2.64
CA HIS A 60 9.86 -4.60 -3.10
C HIS A 60 11.25 -4.62 -3.76
N GLU A 61 12.25 -5.09 -3.01
CA GLU A 61 13.66 -5.07 -3.43
C GLU A 61 13.91 -5.74 -4.80
N PRO A 62 13.32 -6.90 -5.15
CA PRO A 62 13.58 -7.54 -6.43
C PRO A 62 13.17 -6.70 -7.64
N THR A 63 12.12 -5.89 -7.50
CA THR A 63 11.63 -5.02 -8.58
C THR A 63 12.00 -3.55 -8.38
N MET A 64 12.69 -3.22 -7.28
CA MET A 64 13.05 -1.85 -6.89
C MET A 64 11.88 -0.86 -7.00
N ASN A 65 10.70 -1.27 -6.53
CA ASN A 65 9.47 -0.48 -6.62
C ASN A 65 8.58 -0.66 -5.40
N TYR A 66 7.74 0.33 -5.12
CA TYR A 66 6.71 0.23 -4.09
C TYR A 66 5.54 -0.63 -4.56
N ARG A 67 5.09 -1.53 -3.69
CA ARG A 67 3.97 -2.45 -3.92
C ARG A 67 3.00 -2.43 -2.77
N ILE A 68 1.72 -2.64 -3.04
CA ILE A 68 0.71 -2.71 -2.00
C ILE A 68 0.89 -4.03 -1.22
N ASP A 69 1.26 -3.93 0.06
CA ASP A 69 1.32 -5.09 0.96
C ASP A 69 -0.11 -5.56 1.29
N ARG A 70 -0.97 -4.63 1.70
CA ARG A 70 -2.36 -4.88 2.13
C ARG A 70 -3.13 -3.59 2.43
N ALA A 71 -4.45 -3.69 2.51
CA ALA A 71 -5.32 -2.65 3.04
C ALA A 71 -6.21 -3.19 4.17
N VAL A 72 -6.45 -2.38 5.19
CA VAL A 72 -7.34 -2.69 6.32
C VAL A 72 -8.41 -1.63 6.37
N THR A 73 -9.69 -2.01 6.33
CA THR A 73 -10.79 -1.03 6.41
C THR A 73 -10.83 -0.38 7.78
N LEU A 74 -11.06 0.93 7.79
CA LEU A 74 -11.25 1.70 9.02
C LEU A 74 -12.75 1.80 9.32
N THR A 75 -13.41 0.65 9.32
CA THR A 75 -14.82 0.47 9.66
C THR A 75 -14.94 -0.52 10.82
N PRO A 76 -16.07 -0.53 11.56
CA PRO A 76 -16.24 -1.44 12.70
C PRO A 76 -16.05 -2.92 12.38
N GLU A 77 -16.30 -3.33 11.13
CA GLU A 77 -16.20 -4.71 10.67
C GLU A 77 -14.76 -5.16 10.38
N PHE A 78 -13.78 -4.25 10.42
CA PHE A 78 -12.35 -4.50 10.24
C PHE A 78 -12.03 -5.61 9.22
N SER A 79 -12.11 -5.29 7.94
CA SER A 79 -11.82 -6.22 6.85
C SER A 79 -10.43 -5.97 6.26
N GLU A 80 -9.69 -7.03 6.00
CA GLU A 80 -8.38 -6.99 5.35
C GLU A 80 -8.49 -7.36 3.87
N TYR A 81 -7.72 -6.69 3.03
CA TYR A 81 -7.73 -6.86 1.58
C TYR A 81 -6.30 -6.93 1.04
N GLU A 82 -6.10 -7.79 0.05
CA GLU A 82 -4.91 -7.82 -0.80
C GLU A 82 -5.23 -7.19 -2.16
N TYR A 83 -4.21 -6.63 -2.80
CA TYR A 83 -4.33 -6.06 -4.14
C TYR A 83 -3.47 -6.85 -5.12
N ASP A 84 -4.13 -7.47 -6.09
CA ASP A 84 -3.47 -8.08 -7.23
C ASP A 84 -3.12 -7.00 -8.24
N GLU A 85 -1.89 -6.49 -8.18
CA GLU A 85 -1.38 -5.46 -9.10
C GLU A 85 -1.39 -5.91 -10.57
N LYS A 86 -1.25 -7.22 -10.84
CA LYS A 86 -1.21 -7.75 -12.21
C LYS A 86 -2.59 -7.66 -12.86
N ASN A 87 -3.64 -7.97 -12.10
CA ASN A 87 -5.01 -7.96 -12.58
C ASN A 87 -5.79 -6.70 -12.16
N GLY A 88 -5.16 -5.80 -11.41
CA GLY A 88 -5.77 -4.59 -10.88
C GLY A 88 -6.96 -4.85 -9.96
N LYS A 89 -6.93 -5.92 -9.16
CA LYS A 89 -8.11 -6.42 -8.43
C LYS A 89 -7.88 -6.51 -6.92
N TRP A 90 -8.86 -6.02 -6.16
CA TRP A 90 -8.92 -6.24 -4.72
C TRP A 90 -9.59 -7.56 -4.37
N SER A 91 -9.00 -8.29 -3.42
CA SER A 91 -9.55 -9.52 -2.85
C SER A 91 -9.62 -9.39 -1.34
N LYS A 92 -10.77 -9.74 -0.75
CA LYS A 92 -10.93 -9.77 0.71
C LYS A 92 -10.19 -10.98 1.26
N ILE A 93 -9.28 -10.77 2.21
CA ILE A 93 -8.60 -11.84 2.92
C ILE A 93 -9.59 -12.41 3.93
N SER A 94 -9.96 -13.68 3.75
CA SER A 94 -10.77 -14.38 4.75
C SER A 94 -9.87 -14.73 5.93
N PRO A 95 -10.29 -14.47 7.19
CA PRO A 95 -9.55 -14.99 8.32
C PRO A 95 -9.43 -16.51 8.17
N ALA A 96 -8.21 -17.03 8.27
CA ALA A 96 -7.99 -18.47 8.25
C ALA A 96 -8.93 -19.09 9.30
N LYS A 97 -9.76 -20.05 8.87
CA LYS A 97 -10.52 -20.88 9.81
C LYS A 97 -9.49 -21.67 10.60
N ASN A 98 -9.17 -21.19 11.81
CA ASN A 98 -8.49 -21.99 12.81
C ASN A 98 -9.44 -23.06 13.33
#